data_AF-A0A950UTF8-F1
#
_entry.id   AF-A0A950UTF8-F1
#
_cell.length_a   1.000
_cell.length_b   1.000
_cell.length_c   1.000
_cell.angle_alpha   90.00
_cell.angle_beta   90.00
_cell.angle_gamma   90.00
#
_symmetry.space_group_name_H-M   'P 1'
#
loop_
_entity.id
_entity.type
_entity.pdbx_description
1 polymer ?
#
loop_
_entity_poly.entity_id
_entity_poly.type
_entity_poly.pdbx_seq_one_letter_code
_entity_poly.pdbx_strand_id
1 'polypeptide(L)'
;MRFAAAFSVALALSASAAVAAVNHAYTPRGTCDGWPRANIGMASGFCAGIVVAPPANFADRDLRAPRMLLAMGRDWLVTDMGHWGVRNGRVLKLVAERGHPARLTPLLSKLYVPHGLAKGPDGKVYVGEMGRIFRFDPVARDPQSTIETVIDGLPDNRLHENRHPLTYFVFDVNGDLLVNVGARSDQCEIHGKPNGTRFCIESEGEEKVAGIRRYAYLGNGKWSAGFAMFVRGLRNSMAVVRHSSGTWLQAENSIDYKPADSPFEELNVLRAGAHYGWPYCYDMNKAAPVWADSGAMDCKSAAHTPPVR
;
A
#
# COMPACT_ATOMS: atom_id res chain seq x y z
N MET A 1 -61.95 -48.42 -2.03
CA MET A 1 -60.47 -48.27 -2.08
C MET A 1 -60.12 -46.86 -1.61
N ARG A 2 -59.55 -46.72 -0.40
CA ARG A 2 -59.03 -45.45 0.12
C ARG A 2 -57.51 -45.46 -0.10
N PHE A 3 -56.99 -44.51 -0.88
CA PHE A 3 -55.55 -44.26 -0.96
C PHE A 3 -55.21 -43.11 0.00
N ALA A 4 -54.43 -43.42 1.04
CA ALA A 4 -53.81 -42.42 1.91
C ALA A 4 -52.39 -42.17 1.41
N ALA A 5 -52.08 -40.93 1.02
CA ALA A 5 -50.73 -40.50 0.69
C ALA A 5 -50.06 -39.97 1.97
N ALA A 6 -49.03 -40.67 2.45
CA ALA A 6 -48.20 -40.22 3.56
C ALA A 6 -47.10 -39.29 3.01
N PHE A 7 -47.15 -38.01 3.37
CA PHE A 7 -46.09 -37.05 3.08
C PHE A 7 -45.04 -37.14 4.19
N SER A 8 -43.85 -37.66 3.87
CA SER A 8 -42.71 -37.63 4.78
C SER A 8 -41.98 -36.30 4.61
N VAL A 9 -42.02 -35.43 5.61
CA VAL A 9 -41.23 -34.20 5.65
C VAL A 9 -39.82 -34.56 6.15
N ALA A 10 -38.84 -34.54 5.25
CA ALA A 10 -37.44 -34.64 5.61
C ALA A 10 -36.96 -33.26 6.12
N LEU A 11 -36.75 -33.12 7.43
CA LEU A 11 -36.06 -31.97 8.00
C LEU A 11 -34.57 -32.03 7.61
N ALA A 12 -34.15 -31.17 6.68
CA ALA A 12 -32.74 -30.94 6.43
C ALA A 12 -32.15 -30.12 7.58
N LEU A 13 -31.42 -30.78 8.48
CA LEU A 13 -30.57 -30.12 9.47
C LEU A 13 -29.38 -29.48 8.75
N SER A 14 -29.47 -28.18 8.49
CA SER A 14 -28.35 -27.37 8.02
C SER A 14 -27.34 -27.20 9.17
N ALA A 15 -26.23 -27.94 9.11
CA ALA A 15 -25.09 -27.72 9.99
C ALA A 15 -24.40 -26.41 9.60
N SER A 16 -24.70 -25.34 10.34
CA SER A 16 -23.92 -24.10 10.26
C SER A 16 -22.50 -24.39 10.72
N ALA A 17 -21.54 -24.38 9.81
CA ALA A 17 -20.13 -24.43 10.16
C ALA A 17 -19.83 -23.21 11.06
N ALA A 18 -19.50 -23.46 12.31
CA ALA A 18 -19.06 -22.41 13.23
C ALA A 18 -17.77 -21.81 12.65
N VAL A 19 -17.83 -20.57 12.20
CA VAL A 19 -16.65 -19.79 11.82
C VAL A 19 -15.80 -19.70 13.08
N ALA A 20 -14.62 -20.32 13.08
CA ALA A 20 -13.70 -20.24 14.22
C ALA A 20 -13.47 -18.77 14.56
N ALA A 21 -13.70 -18.38 15.82
CA ALA A 21 -13.43 -17.04 16.28
C ALA A 21 -11.95 -16.72 16.01
N VAL A 22 -11.69 -15.67 15.23
CA VAL A 22 -10.33 -15.24 14.92
C VAL A 22 -9.68 -14.78 16.23
N ASN A 23 -8.66 -15.50 16.69
CA ASN A 23 -7.91 -15.09 17.87
C ASN A 23 -6.92 -13.99 17.45
N HIS A 24 -7.24 -12.74 17.78
CA HIS A 24 -6.39 -11.59 17.50
C HIS A 24 -5.26 -11.43 18.54
N ALA A 25 -5.31 -12.17 19.65
CA ALA A 25 -4.31 -12.07 20.71
C ALA A 25 -3.08 -12.93 20.39
N TYR A 26 -1.91 -12.32 20.50
CA TYR A 26 -0.65 -13.06 20.47
C TYR A 26 -0.48 -13.83 21.79
N THR A 27 -0.09 -15.10 21.71
CA THR A 27 0.31 -15.90 22.89
C THR A 27 1.84 -15.91 22.95
N PRO A 28 2.48 -14.99 23.70
CA PRO A 28 3.93 -14.93 23.76
C PRO A 28 4.50 -16.13 24.51
N ARG A 29 5.75 -16.51 24.17
CA ARG A 29 6.51 -17.55 24.87
C ARG A 29 7.93 -17.07 25.15
N GLY A 30 8.20 -16.73 26.41
CA GLY A 30 9.48 -16.16 26.82
C GLY A 30 9.65 -14.70 26.39
N THR A 31 10.90 -14.25 26.36
CA THR A 31 11.24 -12.87 26.02
C THR A 31 12.16 -12.80 24.79
N CYS A 32 12.05 -11.70 24.07
CA CYS A 32 12.98 -11.30 23.03
C CYS A 32 13.46 -9.91 23.38
N ASP A 33 14.70 -9.81 23.84
CA ASP A 33 15.31 -8.51 24.15
C ASP A 33 14.45 -7.68 25.13
N GLY A 34 13.95 -8.32 26.20
CA GLY A 34 13.10 -7.67 27.21
C GLY A 34 11.64 -7.44 26.82
N TRP A 35 11.23 -7.79 25.59
CA TRP A 35 9.84 -7.76 25.14
C TRP A 35 9.22 -9.16 25.17
N PRO A 36 7.88 -9.30 25.29
CA PRO A 36 7.21 -10.58 25.07
C PRO A 36 7.57 -11.12 23.69
N ARG A 37 8.08 -12.36 23.62
CA ARG A 37 8.51 -12.94 22.34
C ARG A 37 7.30 -13.36 21.50
N ALA A 38 7.26 -12.91 20.25
CA ALA A 38 6.28 -13.39 19.27
C ALA A 38 6.53 -14.86 18.93
N ASN A 39 5.45 -15.64 18.82
CA ASN A 39 5.50 -17.05 18.46
C ASN A 39 5.54 -17.24 16.93
N ILE A 40 6.60 -16.72 16.30
CA ILE A 40 6.87 -16.84 14.86
C ILE A 40 8.27 -17.39 14.62
N GLY A 41 8.46 -18.06 13.49
CA GLY A 41 9.78 -18.48 13.03
C GLY A 41 10.66 -17.27 12.72
N MET A 42 11.94 -17.35 13.08
CA MET A 42 12.93 -16.30 12.83
C MET A 42 14.22 -16.93 12.32
N ALA A 43 15.00 -16.18 11.54
CA ALA A 43 16.34 -16.60 11.15
C ALA A 43 17.24 -16.83 12.38
N SER A 44 18.25 -17.68 12.24
CA SER A 44 19.19 -17.98 13.32
C SER A 44 19.85 -16.70 13.85
N GLY A 45 19.92 -16.55 15.18
CA GLY A 45 20.43 -15.35 15.86
C GLY A 45 19.41 -14.23 16.05
N PHE A 46 18.19 -14.34 15.52
CA PHE A 46 17.14 -13.33 15.64
C PHE A 46 15.97 -13.78 16.53
N CYS A 47 15.26 -12.81 17.08
CA CYS A 47 13.97 -12.99 17.72
C CYS A 47 13.06 -11.79 17.42
N ALA A 48 11.75 -11.97 17.54
CA ALA A 48 10.77 -10.89 17.40
C ALA A 48 10.12 -10.60 18.76
N GLY A 49 10.22 -9.36 19.23
CA GLY A 49 9.55 -8.86 20.43
C GLY A 49 8.28 -8.11 20.08
N ILE A 50 7.20 -8.35 20.82
CA ILE A 50 5.91 -7.68 20.65
C ILE A 50 5.94 -6.36 21.43
N VAL A 51 5.91 -5.23 20.72
CA VAL A 51 5.90 -3.88 21.33
C VAL A 51 4.46 -3.40 21.61
N VAL A 52 3.57 -3.58 20.65
CA VAL A 52 2.14 -3.30 20.76
C VAL A 52 1.38 -4.51 20.23
N ALA A 53 0.38 -4.96 20.97
CA ALA A 53 -0.56 -6.00 20.54
C ALA A 53 -1.99 -5.47 20.66
N PRO A 54 -2.93 -5.96 19.83
CA PRO A 54 -4.33 -5.72 20.09
C PRO A 54 -4.74 -6.33 21.45
N PRO A 55 -5.70 -5.71 22.17
CA PRO A 55 -6.28 -6.30 23.37
C PRO A 55 -7.15 -7.53 23.03
N ALA A 56 -7.56 -8.27 24.06
CA ALA A 56 -8.41 -9.45 23.90
C ALA A 56 -9.72 -9.14 23.15
N ASN A 57 -10.37 -8.03 23.49
CA ASN A 57 -11.45 -7.49 22.68
C ASN A 57 -10.86 -6.61 21.56
N PHE A 58 -10.73 -7.18 20.35
CA PHE A 58 -10.13 -6.48 19.20
C PHE A 58 -10.80 -5.14 18.86
N ALA A 59 -12.06 -4.93 19.25
CA ALA A 59 -12.76 -3.65 19.06
C ALA A 59 -12.11 -2.49 19.86
N ASP A 60 -11.46 -2.80 20.97
CA ASP A 60 -10.84 -1.83 21.89
C ASP A 60 -9.38 -1.49 21.51
N ARG A 61 -8.89 -2.03 20.38
CA ARG A 61 -7.53 -1.76 19.90
C ARG A 61 -7.32 -0.27 19.64
N ASP A 62 -6.14 0.21 20.01
CA ASP A 62 -5.74 1.58 19.64
C ASP A 62 -5.32 1.62 18.16
N LEU A 63 -4.40 0.75 17.72
CA LEU A 63 -4.03 0.68 16.29
C LEU A 63 -5.12 -0.02 15.46
N ARG A 64 -5.70 0.69 14.49
CA ARG A 64 -6.80 0.14 13.67
C ARG A 64 -6.31 -0.60 12.44
N ALA A 65 -5.47 0.07 11.66
CA ALA A 65 -4.86 -0.37 10.42
C ALA A 65 -3.51 0.36 10.24
N PRO A 66 -2.49 0.03 11.07
CA PRO A 66 -1.17 0.64 11.00
C PRO A 66 -0.51 0.34 9.64
N ARG A 67 0.18 1.34 9.07
CA ARG A 67 0.83 1.25 7.75
C ARG A 67 2.35 1.43 7.89
N MET A 68 2.83 2.67 7.86
CA MET A 68 4.24 2.99 7.92
C MET A 68 4.71 3.26 9.35
N LEU A 69 5.97 2.92 9.62
CA LEU A 69 6.69 3.19 10.86
C LEU A 69 7.93 4.03 10.52
N LEU A 70 8.10 5.18 11.17
CA LEU A 70 9.22 6.09 10.96
C LEU A 70 9.98 6.34 12.26
N ALA A 71 11.28 6.05 12.28
CA ALA A 71 12.13 6.33 13.43
C ALA A 71 12.37 7.84 13.58
N MET A 72 12.21 8.35 14.81
CA MET A 72 12.45 9.75 15.20
C MET A 72 13.51 9.83 16.31
N GLY A 73 14.53 8.97 16.23
CA GLY A 73 15.53 8.79 17.29
C GLY A 73 15.11 7.68 18.24
N ARG A 74 14.70 8.03 19.47
CA ARG A 74 14.22 7.05 20.46
C ARG A 74 12.73 6.72 20.31
N ASP A 75 11.99 7.62 19.69
CA ASP A 75 10.55 7.48 19.45
C ASP A 75 10.29 7.09 17.99
N TRP A 76 9.06 6.68 17.71
CA TRP A 76 8.61 6.34 16.38
C TRP A 76 7.33 7.09 16.03
N LEU A 77 7.07 7.26 14.73
CA LEU A 77 5.75 7.68 14.23
C LEU A 77 5.12 6.53 13.47
N VAL A 78 3.80 6.39 13.60
CA VAL A 78 3.00 5.40 12.91
C VAL A 78 1.87 6.10 12.18
N THR A 79 1.73 5.89 10.88
CA THR A 79 0.46 6.19 10.19
C THR A 79 -0.52 5.07 10.48
N ASP A 80 -1.65 5.41 11.09
CA ASP A 80 -2.77 4.52 11.27
C ASP A 80 -3.89 4.94 10.32
N MET A 81 -4.17 4.09 9.33
CA MET A 81 -5.09 4.38 8.24
C MET A 81 -6.53 4.59 8.74
N GLY A 82 -6.90 3.96 9.85
CA GLY A 82 -8.28 3.94 10.33
C GLY A 82 -9.14 2.98 9.49
N HIS A 83 -10.19 3.50 8.85
CA HIS A 83 -11.03 2.71 7.95
C HIS A 83 -11.18 3.37 6.59
N TRP A 84 -11.49 2.56 5.58
CA TRP A 84 -11.86 3.04 4.26
C TRP A 84 -13.13 3.91 4.31
N GLY A 85 -13.19 4.93 3.46
CA GLY A 85 -14.37 5.77 3.28
C GLY A 85 -14.64 6.80 4.38
N VAL A 86 -13.88 6.82 5.48
CA VAL A 86 -14.10 7.76 6.60
C VAL A 86 -12.82 8.53 6.96
N ARG A 87 -12.98 9.74 7.51
CA ARG A 87 -11.87 10.59 7.99
C ARG A 87 -11.56 10.32 9.46
N ASN A 88 -11.05 9.12 9.75
CA ASN A 88 -10.65 8.74 11.12
C ASN A 88 -9.20 8.24 11.22
N GLY A 89 -8.41 8.41 10.15
CA GLY A 89 -6.99 8.11 10.14
C GLY A 89 -6.19 9.08 11.02
N ARG A 90 -5.00 8.62 11.44
CA ARG A 90 -4.15 9.30 12.41
C ARG A 90 -2.67 9.17 12.05
N VAL A 91 -1.86 10.10 12.56
CA VAL A 91 -0.44 9.89 12.79
C VAL A 91 -0.22 9.84 14.29
N LEU A 92 0.34 8.74 14.77
CA LEU A 92 0.56 8.45 16.18
C LEU A 92 2.06 8.50 16.49
N LYS A 93 2.43 9.13 17.59
CA LYS A 93 3.74 8.94 18.22
C LYS A 93 3.73 7.66 19.04
N LEU A 94 4.68 6.76 18.79
CA LEU A 94 4.92 5.54 19.54
C LEU A 94 6.18 5.70 20.37
N VAL A 95 6.03 5.61 21.70
CA VAL A 95 7.14 5.53 22.66
C VAL A 95 7.16 4.12 23.24
N ALA A 96 8.31 3.45 23.16
CA ALA A 96 8.47 2.07 23.59
C ALA A 96 9.71 1.93 24.46
N GLU A 97 9.51 1.58 25.73
CA GLU A 97 10.57 1.35 26.72
C GLU A 97 10.45 -0.07 27.26
N ARG A 98 11.60 -0.74 27.45
CA ARG A 98 11.61 -2.13 27.93
C ARG A 98 10.99 -2.22 29.32
N GLY A 99 10.26 -3.31 29.55
CA GLY A 99 9.55 -3.54 30.81
C GLY A 99 8.33 -2.64 31.03
N HIS A 100 8.03 -1.71 30.12
CA HIS A 100 6.89 -0.80 30.23
C HIS A 100 5.94 -0.97 29.02
N PRO A 101 4.62 -0.79 29.21
CA PRO A 101 3.70 -0.74 28.09
C PRO A 101 4.07 0.39 27.13
N ALA A 102 4.04 0.09 25.82
CA ALA A 102 4.21 1.10 24.80
C ALA A 102 3.08 2.15 24.87
N ARG A 103 3.42 3.41 24.62
CA ARG A 103 2.48 4.53 24.61
C ARG A 103 2.29 5.04 23.19
N LEU A 104 1.03 5.11 22.76
CA LEU A 104 0.60 5.73 21.51
C LEU A 104 -0.06 7.07 21.82
N THR A 105 0.36 8.12 21.12
CA THR A 105 -0.21 9.48 21.30
C THR A 105 -0.52 10.07 19.94
N PRO A 106 -1.79 10.42 19.64
CA PRO A 106 -2.12 11.07 18.39
C PRO A 106 -1.42 12.42 18.26
N LEU A 107 -0.65 12.59 17.20
CA LEU A 107 -0.13 13.90 16.78
C LEU A 107 -1.09 14.54 15.78
N LEU A 108 -1.59 13.73 14.83
CA LEU A 108 -2.57 14.13 13.85
C LEU A 108 -3.81 13.22 13.91
N SER A 109 -4.96 13.79 13.59
CA SER A 109 -6.25 13.09 13.53
C SER A 109 -7.10 13.58 12.36
N LYS A 110 -8.23 12.89 12.14
CA LYS A 110 -9.22 13.20 11.08
C LYS A 110 -8.63 13.16 9.67
N LEU A 111 -7.61 12.33 9.48
CA LEU A 111 -6.99 12.08 8.18
C LEU A 111 -7.80 11.07 7.40
N TYR A 112 -7.70 11.13 6.09
CA TYR A 112 -8.37 10.28 5.14
C TYR A 112 -7.41 9.23 4.59
N VAL A 113 -7.47 8.03 5.14
CA VAL A 113 -6.67 6.87 4.70
C VAL A 113 -5.16 7.21 4.60
N PRO A 114 -4.52 7.75 5.67
CA PRO A 114 -3.08 8.04 5.65
C PRO A 114 -2.27 6.75 5.49
N HIS A 115 -1.22 6.82 4.66
CA HIS A 115 -0.34 5.69 4.34
C HIS A 115 1.13 6.09 4.35
N GLY A 116 1.63 6.77 3.32
CA GLY A 116 3.06 7.13 3.22
C GLY A 116 3.53 7.96 4.41
N LEU A 117 4.77 7.73 4.86
CA LEU A 117 5.36 8.45 5.99
C LEU A 117 6.87 8.54 5.80
N ALA A 118 7.42 9.75 5.75
CA ALA A 118 8.85 9.96 5.62
C ALA A 118 9.29 11.27 6.31
N LYS A 119 10.53 11.30 6.81
CA LYS A 119 11.17 12.55 7.22
C LYS A 119 11.75 13.24 5.99
N GLY A 120 11.36 14.49 5.76
CA GLY A 120 11.87 15.30 4.67
C GLY A 120 13.26 15.88 4.95
N PRO A 121 13.93 16.41 3.91
CA PRO A 121 15.26 17.04 4.05
C PRO A 121 15.23 18.32 4.90
N ASP A 122 14.06 18.95 5.04
CA ASP A 122 13.82 20.12 5.92
C ASP A 122 13.57 19.73 7.39
N GLY A 123 13.65 18.44 7.73
CA GLY A 123 13.43 17.92 9.07
C GLY A 123 11.96 17.72 9.46
N LYS A 124 11.00 18.17 8.64
CA LYS A 124 9.56 17.94 8.85
C LYS A 124 9.19 16.51 8.48
N VAL A 125 7.97 16.11 8.84
CA VAL A 125 7.43 14.79 8.49
C VAL A 125 6.37 14.96 7.42
N TYR A 126 6.50 14.15 6.36
CA TYR A 126 5.61 14.13 5.21
C TYR A 126 4.72 12.89 5.30
N VAL A 127 3.44 13.08 4.96
CA VAL A 127 2.41 12.06 5.05
C VAL A 127 1.70 11.97 3.70
N GLY A 128 1.61 10.75 3.17
CA GLY A 128 0.80 10.42 2.01
C GLY A 128 -0.60 10.13 2.50
N GLU A 129 -1.51 11.09 2.32
CA GLU A 129 -2.94 10.91 2.55
C GLU A 129 -3.60 10.62 1.19
N MET A 130 -4.74 9.94 1.20
CA MET A 130 -5.46 9.73 -0.06
C MET A 130 -5.81 11.08 -0.70
N GLY A 131 -5.33 11.28 -1.93
CA GLY A 131 -5.52 12.51 -2.71
C GLY A 131 -4.46 13.61 -2.52
N ARG A 132 -3.54 13.49 -1.54
CA ARG A 132 -2.50 14.52 -1.33
C ARG A 132 -1.27 14.02 -0.58
N ILE A 133 -0.16 14.75 -0.70
CA ILE A 133 0.97 14.67 0.23
C ILE A 133 1.00 15.98 1.00
N PHE A 134 1.05 15.90 2.32
CA PHE A 134 1.23 17.07 3.18
C PHE A 134 2.43 16.87 4.11
N ARG A 135 2.91 17.95 4.71
CA ARG A 135 3.94 17.91 5.76
C ARG A 135 3.45 18.58 7.03
N PHE A 136 4.07 18.26 8.15
CA PHE A 136 3.83 18.89 9.45
C PHE A 136 5.10 18.89 10.30
N ASP A 137 5.15 19.75 11.31
CA ASP A 137 6.20 19.76 12.32
C ASP A 137 5.84 18.79 13.46
N PRO A 138 6.56 17.66 13.62
CA PRO A 138 6.23 16.66 14.63
C PRO A 138 6.59 17.07 16.06
N VAL A 139 7.37 18.15 16.26
CA VAL A 139 7.80 18.63 17.59
C VAL A 139 7.14 19.95 17.99
N ALA A 140 6.30 20.52 17.14
CA ALA A 140 5.48 21.67 17.49
C ALA A 140 4.57 21.35 18.69
N ARG A 141 4.22 22.39 19.47
CA ARG A 141 3.27 22.26 20.58
C ARG A 141 1.91 21.72 20.13
N ASP A 142 1.49 22.09 18.92
CA ASP A 142 0.30 21.59 18.25
C ASP A 142 0.67 21.17 16.82
N PRO A 143 1.06 19.91 16.58
CA PRO A 143 1.44 19.43 15.25
C PRO A 143 0.32 19.56 14.21
N GLN A 144 -0.95 19.46 14.63
CA GLN A 144 -2.10 19.50 13.72
C GLN A 144 -2.25 20.86 13.03
N SER A 145 -1.96 21.97 13.72
CA SER A 145 -2.03 23.31 13.13
C SER A 145 -0.88 23.64 12.19
N THR A 146 0.14 22.77 12.09
CA THR A 146 1.30 22.96 11.20
C THR A 146 1.17 22.23 9.86
N ILE A 147 0.03 21.57 9.61
CA ILE A 147 -0.21 20.85 8.35
C ILE A 147 -0.16 21.82 7.16
N GLU A 148 0.69 21.49 6.19
CA GLU A 148 0.82 22.20 4.91
C GLU A 148 0.74 21.18 3.77
N THR A 149 -0.23 21.34 2.86
CA THR A 149 -0.31 20.51 1.65
C THR A 149 0.88 20.83 0.73
N VAL A 150 1.54 19.79 0.24
CA VAL A 150 2.74 19.88 -0.60
C VAL A 150 2.42 19.48 -2.04
N ILE A 151 1.74 18.35 -2.21
CA ILE A 151 1.19 17.89 -3.49
C ILE A 151 -0.30 17.68 -3.27
N ASP A 152 -1.13 18.20 -4.15
CA ASP A 152 -2.59 18.04 -4.09
C ASP A 152 -3.13 17.41 -5.37
N GLY A 153 -4.38 16.98 -5.36
CA GLY A 153 -5.05 16.44 -6.55
C GLY A 153 -4.46 15.12 -7.04
N LEU A 154 -3.88 14.32 -6.16
CA LEU A 154 -3.51 12.94 -6.49
C LEU A 154 -4.79 12.11 -6.72
N PRO A 155 -4.74 11.07 -7.57
CA PRO A 155 -5.89 10.20 -7.79
C PRO A 155 -6.37 9.58 -6.47
N ASP A 156 -7.68 9.65 -6.25
CA ASP A 156 -8.35 9.07 -5.09
C ASP A 156 -9.52 8.19 -5.53
N ASN A 157 -10.25 7.63 -4.55
CA ASN A 157 -11.46 6.85 -4.80
C ASN A 157 -12.73 7.48 -4.20
N ARG A 158 -12.75 8.80 -3.97
CA ARG A 158 -13.92 9.51 -3.40
C ARG A 158 -14.99 9.76 -4.45
N LEU A 159 -14.56 10.04 -5.68
CA LEU A 159 -15.44 10.44 -6.78
C LEU A 159 -15.46 9.42 -7.92
N HIS A 160 -14.49 8.50 -7.97
CA HIS A 160 -14.32 7.52 -9.05
C HIS A 160 -13.85 6.17 -8.49
N GLU A 161 -14.09 5.10 -9.24
CA GLU A 161 -13.49 3.81 -8.92
C GLU A 161 -11.97 3.90 -9.05
N ASN A 162 -11.28 3.69 -7.94
CA ASN A 162 -9.84 3.51 -7.89
C ASN A 162 -9.51 2.48 -6.81
N ARG A 163 -8.99 1.34 -7.23
CA ARG A 163 -8.65 0.20 -6.36
C ARG A 163 -7.37 0.44 -5.56
N HIS A 164 -6.46 1.30 -6.04
CA HIS A 164 -5.14 1.50 -5.43
C HIS A 164 -4.88 2.98 -5.07
N PRO A 165 -5.70 3.61 -4.21
CA PRO A 165 -5.62 5.05 -3.96
C PRO A 165 -4.66 5.43 -2.82
N LEU A 166 -3.85 4.49 -2.34
CA LEU A 166 -2.90 4.73 -1.24
C LEU A 166 -1.69 5.50 -1.77
N THR A 167 -1.44 6.67 -1.16
CA THR A 167 -0.31 7.52 -1.52
C THR A 167 0.97 7.01 -0.84
N TYR A 168 1.87 6.41 -1.62
CA TYR A 168 3.24 6.09 -1.21
C TYR A 168 4.23 6.96 -1.99
N PHE A 169 5.29 7.42 -1.32
CA PHE A 169 6.27 8.29 -1.94
C PHE A 169 7.64 8.14 -1.29
N VAL A 170 8.67 8.57 -2.02
CA VAL A 170 10.07 8.60 -1.58
C VAL A 170 10.72 9.89 -2.05
N PHE A 171 11.66 10.39 -1.26
CA PHE A 171 12.54 11.48 -1.66
C PHE A 171 13.73 10.92 -2.43
N ASP A 172 14.08 11.57 -3.53
CA ASP A 172 15.36 11.37 -4.20
C ASP A 172 16.46 12.24 -3.56
N VAL A 173 17.73 11.91 -3.85
CA VAL A 173 18.91 12.61 -3.35
C VAL A 173 18.98 14.08 -3.78
N ASN A 174 18.33 14.43 -4.90
CA ASN A 174 18.21 15.81 -5.38
C ASN A 174 16.99 16.54 -4.80
N GLY A 175 16.24 15.89 -3.91
CA GLY A 175 15.03 16.43 -3.27
C GLY A 175 13.74 16.14 -4.02
N ASP A 176 13.77 15.57 -5.22
CA ASP A 176 12.54 15.27 -5.97
C ASP A 176 11.66 14.27 -5.22
N LEU A 177 10.35 14.40 -5.42
CA LEU A 177 9.37 13.46 -4.89
C LEU A 177 8.98 12.46 -5.97
N LEU A 178 9.25 11.18 -5.71
CA LEU A 178 8.73 10.08 -6.52
C LEU A 178 7.51 9.51 -5.82
N VAL A 179 6.37 9.52 -6.50
CA VAL A 179 5.06 9.21 -5.95
C VAL A 179 4.48 8.03 -6.71
N ASN A 180 4.17 6.94 -6.00
CA ASN A 180 3.37 5.84 -6.55
C ASN A 180 1.96 6.35 -6.84
N VAL A 181 1.49 6.09 -8.06
CA VAL A 181 0.09 6.27 -8.42
C VAL A 181 -0.39 4.96 -9.02
N GLY A 182 -1.09 4.17 -8.20
CA GLY A 182 -1.57 2.86 -8.59
C GLY A 182 -2.67 2.91 -9.65
N ALA A 183 -2.83 1.81 -10.37
CA ALA A 183 -3.91 1.56 -11.30
C ALA A 183 -5.29 1.71 -10.64
N ARG A 184 -6.28 2.15 -11.40
CA ARG A 184 -7.67 2.25 -10.92
C ARG A 184 -8.35 0.89 -10.91
N SER A 185 -7.96 -0.01 -11.81
CA SER A 185 -8.52 -1.35 -11.94
C SER A 185 -7.46 -2.43 -11.74
N ASP A 186 -7.88 -3.69 -11.87
CA ASP A 186 -7.00 -4.84 -11.80
C ASP A 186 -6.20 -5.05 -13.10
N GLN A 187 -6.89 -5.02 -14.25
CA GLN A 187 -6.35 -5.39 -15.57
C GLN A 187 -6.62 -4.35 -16.66
N CYS A 188 -7.04 -3.14 -16.30
CA CYS A 188 -7.46 -2.12 -17.26
C CYS A 188 -8.53 -2.65 -18.22
N GLU A 189 -9.62 -3.16 -17.65
CA GLU A 189 -10.65 -3.86 -18.41
C GLU A 189 -12.05 -3.34 -18.03
N ILE A 190 -12.98 -3.45 -18.98
CA ILE A 190 -14.40 -3.26 -18.76
C ILE A 190 -15.13 -4.50 -19.29
N HIS A 191 -15.78 -5.25 -18.39
CA HIS A 191 -16.54 -6.46 -18.70
C HIS A 191 -15.72 -7.55 -19.44
N GLY A 192 -14.49 -7.78 -18.97
CA GLY A 192 -13.54 -8.77 -19.50
C GLY A 192 -12.87 -8.34 -20.80
N LYS A 193 -13.02 -7.09 -21.24
CA LYS A 193 -12.44 -6.57 -22.47
C LYS A 193 -11.48 -5.41 -22.18
N PRO A 194 -10.41 -5.23 -22.98
CA PRO A 194 -9.52 -4.09 -22.87
C PRO A 194 -10.26 -2.75 -22.74
N ASN A 195 -9.87 -1.96 -21.73
CA ASN A 195 -10.30 -0.58 -21.60
C ASN A 195 -9.39 0.33 -22.45
N GLY A 196 -9.67 0.33 -23.75
CA GLY A 196 -8.86 0.96 -24.78
C GLY A 196 -8.58 -0.03 -25.92
N THR A 197 -8.18 0.47 -27.09
CA THR A 197 -8.02 -0.35 -28.30
C THR A 197 -6.56 -0.63 -28.66
N ARG A 198 -5.66 0.33 -28.40
CA ARG A 198 -4.22 0.22 -28.68
C ARG A 198 -3.36 0.28 -27.42
N PHE A 199 -3.93 0.78 -26.34
CA PHE A 199 -3.28 1.00 -25.06
C PHE A 199 -4.34 1.05 -23.97
N CYS A 200 -3.89 0.91 -22.73
CA CYS A 200 -4.67 1.04 -21.52
C CYS A 200 -4.85 2.51 -21.16
N ILE A 201 -6.09 2.97 -21.06
CA ILE A 201 -6.34 4.39 -20.76
C ILE A 201 -5.81 4.80 -19.36
N GLU A 202 -5.65 3.85 -18.45
CA GLU A 202 -5.11 4.13 -17.11
C GLU A 202 -3.60 4.39 -17.13
N SER A 203 -2.81 3.61 -17.86
CA SER A 203 -1.35 3.77 -17.87
C SER A 203 -0.87 4.82 -18.87
N GLU A 204 -1.45 4.85 -20.08
CA GLU A 204 -1.02 5.74 -21.17
C GLU A 204 -1.97 6.89 -21.48
N GLY A 205 -3.12 6.97 -20.80
CA GLY A 205 -4.02 8.12 -20.90
C GLY A 205 -3.52 9.35 -20.14
N GLU A 206 -4.33 10.41 -20.15
CA GLU A 206 -3.98 11.73 -19.61
C GLU A 206 -3.64 11.73 -18.12
N GLU A 207 -4.33 10.91 -17.33
CA GLU A 207 -4.08 10.87 -15.89
C GLU A 207 -2.74 10.22 -15.57
N LYS A 208 -2.24 9.29 -16.41
CA LYS A 208 -0.95 8.60 -16.20
C LYS A 208 -0.86 7.99 -14.80
N VAL A 209 -1.74 7.03 -14.53
CA VAL A 209 -1.69 6.18 -13.34
C VAL A 209 -0.91 4.90 -13.68
N ALA A 210 -0.91 3.92 -12.77
CA ALA A 210 -0.13 2.70 -12.91
C ALA A 210 1.36 2.96 -13.18
N GLY A 211 1.98 3.73 -12.29
CA GLY A 211 3.37 4.12 -12.43
C GLY A 211 3.86 5.00 -11.30
N ILE A 212 5.07 5.51 -11.47
CA ILE A 212 5.68 6.44 -10.52
C ILE A 212 5.83 7.80 -11.20
N ARG A 213 5.22 8.80 -10.58
CA ARG A 213 5.31 10.20 -10.99
C ARG A 213 6.48 10.86 -10.27
N ARG A 214 7.24 11.71 -10.97
CA ARG A 214 8.31 12.54 -10.41
C ARG A 214 7.86 13.99 -10.38
N TYR A 215 7.80 14.54 -9.17
CA TYR A 215 7.56 15.95 -8.91
C TYR A 215 8.92 16.61 -8.65
N ALA A 216 9.28 17.59 -9.48
CA ALA A 216 10.57 18.27 -9.37
C ALA A 216 10.62 19.16 -8.13
N TYR A 217 11.72 19.10 -7.38
CA TYR A 217 11.95 19.97 -6.24
C TYR A 217 12.26 21.39 -6.70
N LEU A 218 11.55 22.36 -6.12
CA LEU A 218 11.70 23.78 -6.42
C LEU A 218 12.47 24.55 -5.34
N GLY A 219 12.95 23.85 -4.30
CA GLY A 219 13.58 24.47 -3.14
C GLY A 219 12.58 24.86 -2.05
N ASN A 220 13.09 25.14 -0.85
CA ASN A 220 12.31 25.60 0.31
C ASN A 220 11.10 24.71 0.65
N GLY A 221 11.23 23.40 0.42
CA GLY A 221 10.17 22.43 0.64
C GLY A 221 8.95 22.63 -0.25
N LYS A 222 9.15 23.10 -1.49
CA LYS A 222 8.14 23.17 -2.55
C LYS A 222 8.52 22.27 -3.70
N TRP A 223 7.51 21.75 -4.39
CA TRP A 223 7.65 20.92 -5.58
C TRP A 223 6.76 21.48 -6.69
N SER A 224 7.08 21.12 -7.93
CA SER A 224 6.23 21.43 -9.08
C SER A 224 4.81 20.88 -8.86
N ALA A 225 3.79 21.63 -9.26
CA ALA A 225 2.41 21.12 -9.29
C ALA A 225 2.22 20.07 -10.40
N GLY A 226 2.98 20.20 -11.49
CA GLY A 226 3.04 19.22 -12.57
C GLY A 226 4.08 18.13 -12.30
N PHE A 227 3.92 16.98 -12.94
CA PHE A 227 4.83 15.84 -12.83
C PHE A 227 5.40 15.41 -14.18
N ALA A 228 6.57 14.79 -14.14
CA ALA A 228 7.05 13.93 -15.23
C ALA A 228 6.77 12.47 -14.86
N MET A 229 6.48 11.62 -15.85
CA MET A 229 6.43 10.18 -15.60
C MET A 229 7.85 9.65 -15.45
N PHE A 230 8.16 9.08 -14.28
CA PHE A 230 9.44 8.41 -14.06
C PHE A 230 9.41 7.02 -14.71
N VAL A 231 8.40 6.21 -14.38
CA VAL A 231 8.16 4.89 -14.98
C VAL A 231 6.65 4.63 -15.07
N ARG A 232 6.26 3.71 -15.94
CA ARG A 232 4.86 3.31 -16.17
C ARG A 232 4.73 1.78 -16.27
N GLY A 233 3.49 1.29 -16.31
CA GLY A 233 3.19 -0.13 -16.35
C GLY A 233 3.47 -0.85 -15.04
N LEU A 234 3.23 -0.17 -13.91
CA LEU A 234 3.29 -0.73 -12.56
C LEU A 234 1.90 -0.62 -11.93
N ARG A 235 1.22 -1.72 -11.63
CA ARG A 235 -0.15 -1.73 -11.10
C ARG A 235 -0.25 -1.03 -9.75
N ASN A 236 0.59 -1.38 -8.77
CA ASN A 236 0.53 -0.82 -7.42
C ASN A 236 1.86 -0.96 -6.66
N SER A 237 2.69 0.09 -6.74
CA SER A 237 4.03 0.12 -6.16
C SER A 237 4.03 0.65 -4.72
N MET A 238 3.61 -0.19 -3.77
CA MET A 238 3.60 0.16 -2.34
C MET A 238 4.97 0.07 -1.65
N ALA A 239 5.98 -0.44 -2.34
CA ALA A 239 7.35 -0.50 -1.87
C ALA A 239 8.30 -0.01 -2.97
N VAL A 240 8.94 1.14 -2.75
CA VAL A 240 9.94 1.73 -3.62
C VAL A 240 11.09 2.23 -2.75
N VAL A 241 12.33 1.96 -3.11
CA VAL A 241 13.51 2.43 -2.36
C VAL A 241 14.60 2.91 -3.30
N ARG A 242 15.32 3.98 -2.91
CA ARG A 242 16.58 4.39 -3.54
C ARG A 242 17.73 3.75 -2.78
N HIS A 243 18.50 2.88 -3.44
CA HIS A 243 19.77 2.40 -2.93
C HIS A 243 20.84 3.50 -3.04
N SER A 244 21.85 3.48 -2.17
CA SER A 244 22.94 4.48 -2.16
C SER A 244 23.78 4.51 -3.43
N SER A 245 23.80 3.42 -4.21
CA SER A 245 24.39 3.38 -5.56
C SER A 245 23.65 4.23 -6.59
N GLY A 246 22.46 4.72 -6.25
CA GLY A 246 21.55 5.37 -7.18
C GLY A 246 20.56 4.42 -7.86
N THR A 247 20.59 3.11 -7.57
CA THR A 247 19.61 2.14 -8.08
C THR A 247 18.25 2.33 -7.40
N TRP A 248 17.17 2.34 -8.19
CA TRP A 248 15.82 2.27 -7.68
C TRP A 248 15.33 0.82 -7.68
N LEU A 249 14.81 0.37 -6.55
CA LEU A 249 14.16 -0.94 -6.42
C LEU A 249 12.69 -0.75 -6.09
N GLN A 250 11.85 -1.62 -6.63
CA GLN A 250 10.42 -1.56 -6.42
C GLN A 250 9.85 -2.96 -6.32
N ALA A 251 8.97 -3.19 -5.34
CA ALA A 251 8.20 -4.43 -5.25
C ALA A 251 6.73 -4.17 -5.60
N GLU A 252 6.19 -5.02 -6.47
CA GLU A 252 4.92 -4.85 -7.15
C GLU A 252 3.83 -5.72 -6.53
N ASN A 253 2.60 -5.21 -6.49
CA ASN A 253 1.42 -6.05 -6.28
C ASN A 253 0.77 -6.25 -7.65
N SER A 254 1.03 -7.40 -8.26
CA SER A 254 0.67 -7.71 -9.64
C SER A 254 -0.83 -7.96 -9.81
N ILE A 255 -1.22 -8.40 -10.99
CA ILE A 255 -2.61 -8.64 -11.37
C ILE A 255 -3.22 -9.75 -10.51
N ASP A 256 -4.48 -9.57 -10.07
CA ASP A 256 -5.21 -10.60 -9.34
C ASP A 256 -5.63 -11.72 -10.32
N TYR A 257 -4.97 -12.88 -10.27
CA TYR A 257 -5.38 -14.09 -11.01
C TYR A 257 -5.94 -15.17 -10.11
N LYS A 258 -6.61 -16.12 -10.77
CA LYS A 258 -6.80 -17.48 -10.25
C LYS A 258 -6.00 -18.39 -11.19
N PRO A 259 -5.04 -19.21 -10.72
CA PRO A 259 -4.82 -19.74 -9.36
C PRO A 259 -4.02 -18.82 -8.42
N ALA A 260 -3.89 -19.19 -7.13
CA ALA A 260 -3.29 -18.33 -6.08
C ALA A 260 -1.75 -18.19 -6.15
N ASP A 261 -1.10 -19.00 -6.98
CA ASP A 261 0.36 -19.06 -7.16
C ASP A 261 0.83 -18.42 -8.47
N SER A 262 -0.06 -17.70 -9.18
CA SER A 262 0.25 -16.97 -10.41
C SER A 262 -0.69 -15.77 -10.56
N PRO A 263 -0.23 -14.62 -11.09
CA PRO A 263 1.17 -14.31 -11.42
C PRO A 263 2.03 -14.22 -10.16
N PHE A 264 3.34 -14.25 -10.34
CA PHE A 264 4.27 -13.92 -9.27
C PHE A 264 4.22 -12.42 -8.97
N GLU A 265 4.41 -12.06 -7.70
CA GLU A 265 4.78 -10.70 -7.34
C GLU A 265 6.18 -10.38 -7.87
N GLU A 266 6.42 -9.12 -8.19
CA GLU A 266 7.61 -8.72 -8.93
C GLU A 266 8.55 -7.84 -8.09
N LEU A 267 9.85 -8.03 -8.29
CA LEU A 267 10.88 -7.09 -7.86
C LEU A 267 11.52 -6.47 -9.10
N ASN A 268 11.49 -5.15 -9.20
CA ASN A 268 11.92 -4.39 -10.36
C ASN A 268 13.11 -3.49 -10.04
N VAL A 269 14.05 -3.37 -10.98
CA VAL A 269 15.08 -2.33 -10.99
C VAL A 269 14.61 -1.20 -11.89
N LEU A 270 14.21 -0.07 -11.30
CA LEU A 270 13.57 0.99 -12.05
C LEU A 270 14.54 1.80 -12.91
N ARG A 271 14.14 2.04 -14.16
CA ARG A 271 14.85 2.82 -15.17
C ARG A 271 13.92 3.90 -15.72
N ALA A 272 14.36 5.16 -15.69
CA ALA A 272 13.55 6.27 -16.18
C ALA A 272 13.03 6.03 -17.61
N GLY A 273 11.75 6.28 -17.83
CA GLY A 273 11.06 6.12 -19.12
C GLY A 273 10.63 4.69 -19.46
N ALA A 274 11.04 3.69 -18.67
CA ALA A 274 10.70 2.29 -18.92
C ALA A 274 9.21 1.96 -18.65
N HIS A 275 8.75 0.87 -19.27
CA HIS A 275 7.43 0.28 -19.08
C HIS A 275 7.56 -1.13 -18.50
N TYR A 276 6.94 -1.38 -17.34
CA TYR A 276 7.09 -2.65 -16.58
C TYR A 276 6.02 -3.69 -16.88
N GLY A 277 5.15 -3.40 -17.86
CA GLY A 277 4.36 -4.42 -18.52
C GLY A 277 2.88 -4.35 -18.18
N TRP A 278 2.50 -3.96 -16.96
CA TRP A 278 1.07 -3.85 -16.63
C TRP A 278 0.35 -2.87 -17.58
N PRO A 279 -0.86 -3.19 -18.07
CA PRO A 279 -1.65 -4.42 -17.82
C PRO A 279 -1.39 -5.54 -18.84
N TYR A 280 -0.46 -5.35 -19.78
CA TYR A 280 -0.26 -6.22 -20.94
C TYR A 280 0.57 -7.46 -20.63
N CYS A 281 1.55 -7.32 -19.73
CA CYS A 281 2.53 -8.35 -19.41
C CYS A 281 2.53 -8.66 -17.92
N TYR A 282 2.82 -9.91 -17.59
CA TYR A 282 3.05 -10.37 -16.22
C TYR A 282 4.15 -11.45 -16.19
N ASP A 283 4.65 -11.73 -14.98
CA ASP A 283 5.83 -12.56 -14.75
C ASP A 283 7.01 -12.04 -15.62
N MET A 284 7.79 -12.94 -16.21
CA MET A 284 8.96 -12.55 -17.01
C MET A 284 8.62 -12.05 -18.42
N ASN A 285 7.55 -12.55 -19.05
CA ASN A 285 7.25 -12.27 -20.47
C ASN A 285 5.88 -12.78 -20.96
N LYS A 286 4.94 -13.10 -20.07
CA LYS A 286 3.64 -13.62 -20.47
C LYS A 286 2.70 -12.48 -20.81
N ALA A 287 1.91 -12.64 -21.87
CA ALA A 287 0.85 -11.69 -22.20
C ALA A 287 -0.39 -11.97 -21.34
N ALA A 288 -0.99 -10.92 -20.78
CA ALA A 288 -2.24 -10.99 -20.05
C ALA A 288 -3.39 -11.38 -21.01
N PRO A 289 -4.14 -12.46 -20.76
CA PRO A 289 -5.27 -12.90 -21.57
C PRO A 289 -6.22 -11.82 -22.09
N VAL A 290 -6.59 -10.84 -21.24
CA VAL A 290 -7.47 -9.73 -21.63
C VAL A 290 -6.88 -8.93 -22.79
N TRP A 291 -5.57 -8.76 -22.83
CA TRP A 291 -4.84 -7.93 -23.78
C TRP A 291 -4.10 -8.70 -24.87
N ALA A 292 -4.11 -10.03 -24.85
CA ALA A 292 -3.30 -10.88 -25.73
C ALA A 292 -3.53 -10.60 -27.23
N ASP A 293 -4.77 -10.33 -27.62
CA ASP A 293 -5.15 -10.09 -29.02
C ASP A 293 -5.09 -8.60 -29.43
N SER A 294 -4.77 -7.70 -28.50
CA SER A 294 -4.75 -6.25 -28.77
C SER A 294 -3.53 -5.80 -29.56
N GLY A 295 -2.42 -6.56 -29.48
CA GLY A 295 -1.12 -6.12 -29.99
C GLY A 295 -0.54 -4.89 -29.29
N ALA A 296 -1.06 -4.52 -28.10
CA ALA A 296 -0.66 -3.30 -27.38
C ALA A 296 0.82 -3.34 -26.93
N MET A 297 1.33 -4.52 -26.56
CA MET A 297 2.73 -4.72 -26.18
C MET A 297 3.19 -6.14 -26.50
N ASP A 298 4.40 -6.27 -27.08
CA ASP A 298 5.11 -7.54 -27.16
C ASP A 298 5.96 -7.74 -25.88
N CYS A 299 5.49 -8.63 -25.00
CA CYS A 299 6.10 -8.94 -23.70
C CYS A 299 7.49 -9.59 -23.78
N LYS A 300 7.94 -9.99 -24.98
CA LYS A 300 9.29 -10.51 -25.23
C LYS A 300 10.21 -9.49 -25.90
N SER A 301 9.69 -8.34 -26.29
CA SER A 301 10.45 -7.26 -26.91
C SER A 301 11.06 -6.31 -25.87
N ALA A 302 11.90 -5.38 -26.33
CA ALA A 302 12.46 -4.31 -25.50
C ALA A 302 11.41 -3.28 -25.01
N ALA A 303 10.16 -3.34 -25.49
CA ALA A 303 9.08 -2.49 -24.99
C ALA A 303 8.67 -2.87 -23.55
N HIS A 304 8.88 -4.13 -23.15
CA HIS A 304 8.65 -4.63 -21.81
C HIS A 304 9.97 -4.67 -21.03
N THR A 305 9.99 -4.08 -19.84
CA THR A 305 11.08 -4.23 -18.87
C THR A 305 10.68 -5.29 -17.86
N PRO A 306 11.26 -6.51 -17.95
CA PRO A 306 10.86 -7.60 -17.06
C PRO A 306 11.42 -7.43 -15.64
N PRO A 307 10.84 -8.11 -14.66
CA PRO A 307 11.34 -8.13 -13.29
C PRO A 307 12.70 -8.83 -13.16
N VAL A 308 13.31 -8.67 -11.99
CA VAL A 308 14.56 -9.33 -11.60
C VAL A 308 14.29 -10.82 -11.37
N ARG A 309 15.24 -11.66 -11.78
CA ARG A 309 15.23 -13.11 -11.55
C ARG A 309 15.90 -13.49 -10.24
#